data_AF-A0A7C0WMN0-F1
#
_entry.id   AF-A0A7C0WMN0-F1
#
_cell.length_a   1.000
_cell.length_b   1.000
_cell.length_c   1.000
_cell.angle_alpha   90.00
_cell.angle_beta   90.00
_cell.angle_gamma   90.00
#
_symmetry.space_group_name_H-M   'P 1'
#
loop_
_entity.id
_entity.type
_entity.pdbx_description
1 polymer ?
#
loop_
_entity_poly.entity_id
_entity_poly.type
_entity_poly.pdbx_seq_one_letter_code
_entity_poly.pdbx_strand_id
1 'polypeptide(L)' 'MKYVSDVLIDSPVPYQNLKDHALYFELNDEKVPVVSVRYLIEMKLHTERAQDIADVRHLRSILKDGKKD' A
#
# COMPACT_ATOMS: atom_id res chain seq x y z
N MET A 1 3.06 -33.59 -12.80
CA MET A 1 4.16 -33.19 -11.89
C MET A 1 3.84 -31.78 -11.40
N LYS A 2 3.54 -31.60 -10.11
CA LYS A 2 3.13 -30.31 -9.53
C LYS A 2 4.38 -29.63 -8.98
N TYR A 3 4.82 -28.55 -9.60
CA TYR A 3 5.96 -27.79 -9.11
C TYR A 3 5.51 -26.96 -7.89
N VAL A 4 6.23 -27.11 -6.78
CA VAL A 4 6.07 -26.28 -5.60
C VAL A 4 7.19 -25.24 -5.64
N SER A 5 6.83 -23.96 -5.57
CA SER A 5 7.79 -22.86 -5.49
C SER A 5 7.69 -22.23 -4.12
N ASP A 6 8.80 -22.21 -3.40
CA ASP A 6 8.91 -21.41 -2.18
C ASP A 6 9.07 -19.94 -2.58
N VAL A 7 8.33 -19.05 -1.93
CA VAL A 7 8.38 -17.60 -2.17
C VAL A 7 8.81 -16.93 -0.89
N LEU A 8 9.97 -16.27 -0.94
CA LEU A 8 10.42 -15.38 0.12
C LEU A 8 9.96 -13.95 -0.22
N ILE A 9 9.22 -13.32 0.69
CA ILE A 9 8.77 -11.94 0.54
C ILE A 9 9.50 -11.10 1.56
N ASP A 10 10.36 -10.21 1.10
CA ASP A 10 10.89 -9.13 1.92
C ASP A 10 9.90 -7.96 1.87
N SER A 11 9.13 -7.80 2.94
CA SER A 11 8.05 -6.81 2.98
C SER A 11 8.57 -5.50 3.56
N PRO A 12 8.43 -4.36 2.84
CA PRO A 12 8.90 -3.06 3.32
C PRO A 12 8.18 -2.59 4.59
N VAL A 13 7.01 -3.16 4.87
CA VAL A 13 6.27 -3.00 6.12
C VAL A 13 5.81 -4.38 6.59
N PRO A 14 5.91 -4.74 7.89
CA PRO A 14 5.42 -6.02 8.38
C PRO A 14 3.94 -6.24 8.00
N TYR A 15 3.63 -7.40 7.42
CA TYR A 15 2.27 -7.69 6.94
C TYR A 15 1.21 -7.55 8.03
N GLN A 16 1.54 -7.97 9.26
CA GLN A 16 0.62 -7.86 10.39
C GLN A 16 0.22 -6.40 10.65
N ASN A 17 1.16 -5.45 10.56
CA ASN A 17 0.87 -4.03 10.72
C ASN A 17 -0.09 -3.52 9.62
N LEU A 18 0.13 -3.93 8.37
CA LEU A 18 -0.75 -3.56 7.25
C LEU A 18 -2.16 -4.14 7.43
N LYS A 19 -2.26 -5.38 7.90
CA LYS A 19 -3.53 -6.08 8.14
C LYS A 19 -4.32 -5.43 9.28
N ASP A 20 -3.65 -5.12 10.39
CA ASP A 20 -4.29 -4.53 11.58
C ASP A 20 -4.82 -3.10 11.33
N HIS A 21 -4.24 -2.40 10.34
CA HIS A 21 -4.62 -1.04 9.96
C HIS A 21 -5.25 -0.97 8.56
N ALA A 22 -5.75 -2.10 8.05
CA ALA A 22 -6.39 -2.15 6.74
C ALA A 22 -7.64 -1.27 6.72
N LEU A 23 -7.77 -0.48 5.66
CA LEU A 23 -9.02 0.20 5.32
C LEU A 23 -9.86 -0.75 4.46
N TYR A 24 -11.18 -0.62 4.49
CA TYR A 24 -12.07 -1.44 3.68
C TYR A 24 -12.87 -0.56 2.73
N PHE A 25 -12.81 -0.90 1.44
CA PHE A 25 -13.65 -0.31 0.42
C PHE A 25 -14.72 -1.31 0.01
N GLU A 26 -15.95 -0.82 -0.13
CA GLU A 26 -17.01 -1.61 -0.75
C GLU A 26 -16.94 -1.42 -2.26
N LEU A 27 -16.70 -2.52 -2.97
CA LEU A 27 -16.68 -2.61 -4.42
C LEU A 27 -17.73 -3.63 -4.82
N ASN A 28 -18.85 -3.15 -5.38
CA ASN A 28 -20.08 -3.94 -5.52
C ASN A 28 -20.48 -4.53 -4.15
N ASP A 29 -20.68 -5.86 -4.07
CA ASP A 29 -21.06 -6.57 -2.84
C ASP A 29 -19.85 -7.15 -2.08
N GLU A 30 -18.62 -6.74 -2.42
CA GLU A 30 -17.39 -7.23 -1.80
C GLU A 30 -16.66 -6.15 -0.99
N LYS A 31 -16.17 -6.54 0.19
CA LYS A 31 -15.29 -5.72 1.03
C LYS A 31 -13.84 -6.01 0.70
N VAL A 32 -13.19 -5.06 0.04
CA VAL A 32 -11.80 -5.18 -0.36
C VAL A 32 -10.90 -4.47 0.66
N PRO A 33 -10.00 -5.18 1.36
CA PRO A 33 -9.02 -4.56 2.23
C PRO A 33 -7.96 -3.84 1.39
N VAL A 34 -7.67 -2.60 1.75
CA VAL A 34 -6.64 -1.77 1.13
C VAL A 34 -5.76 -1.14 2.19
N VAL A 35 -4.52 -0.80 1.82
CA VAL A 35 -3.62 -0.04 2.68
C VAL A 35 -4.00 1.44 2.70
N SER A 36 -3.74 2.11 3.82
CA SER A 36 -3.89 3.57 3.88
C SER A 36 -2.88 4.27 2.95
N VAL A 37 -3.21 5.49 2.53
CA VAL A 37 -2.29 6.33 1.72
C VAL A 37 -0.94 6.52 2.43
N ARG A 38 -0.92 6.57 3.77
CA ARG A 38 0.32 6.69 4.55
C ARG A 38 1.20 5.45 4.40
N TYR A 39 0.63 4.26 4.58
CA TYR A 39 1.36 3.01 4.37
C TYR A 39 1.78 2.83 2.92
N LEU A 40 0.94 3.24 1.95
CA LEU A 40 1.30 3.19 0.53
C LEU A 40 2.53 4.06 0.21
N ILE A 41 2.61 5.27 0.80
CA ILE A 41 3.80 6.13 0.67
C ILE A 41 5.04 5.44 1.27
N GLU A 42 4.92 4.87 2.47
CA GLU A 42 6.01 4.15 3.12
C GLU A 42 6.52 2.99 2.26
N MET A 43 5.62 2.16 1.74
CA MET A 43 5.97 1.06 0.85
C MET A 43 6.68 1.54 -0.41
N LYS A 44 6.20 2.62 -1.05
CA LYS A 44 6.82 3.18 -2.26
C LYS A 44 8.20 3.80 -2.02
N LEU A 45 8.44 4.39 -0.84
CA LEU A 45 9.73 4.95 -0.47
C LEU A 45 10.83 3.89 -0.31
N HIS A 46 10.47 2.62 -0.08
CA HIS A 46 11.42 1.50 -0.01
C HIS A 46 11.80 0.94 -1.40
N THR A 47 11.35 1.59 -2.48
CA THR A 47 11.68 1.18 -3.86
C THR A 47 12.67 2.15 -4.49
N GLU A 48 13.46 1.67 -5.44
CA GLU A 48 14.42 2.49 -6.19
C GLU A 48 13.87 2.95 -7.55
N ARG A 49 12.55 2.82 -7.79
CA ARG A 49 11.95 3.11 -9.10
C ARG A 49 11.58 4.59 -9.21
N ALA A 50 11.97 5.22 -10.32
CA ALA A 50 11.63 6.62 -10.59
C ALA A 50 10.11 6.90 -10.58
N GLN A 51 9.30 5.93 -11.00
CA GLN A 51 7.83 6.05 -10.99
C GLN A 51 7.27 6.11 -9.56
N ASP A 52 7.83 5.35 -8.62
CA ASP A 52 7.39 5.35 -7.23
C ASP A 52 7.69 6.70 -6.54
N ILE A 53 8.75 7.39 -6.93
CA ILE A 53 9.05 8.76 -6.47
C ILE A 53 7.96 9.74 -6.93
N ALA A 54 7.53 9.65 -8.19
CA ALA A 54 6.46 10.49 -8.73
C ALA A 54 5.13 10.21 -8.00
N ASP A 55 4.81 8.94 -7.78
CA ASP A 55 3.63 8.52 -7.03
C ASP A 55 3.64 9.05 -5.60
N VAL A 56 4.77 8.96 -4.88
CA VAL A 56 4.89 9.50 -3.52
C VAL A 56 4.60 11.01 -3.48
N ARG A 57 5.06 11.77 -4.48
CA ARG A 57 4.77 13.22 -4.55
C ARG A 57 3.27 13.48 -4.70
N HIS A 58 2.60 12.73 -5.56
CA HIS A 58 1.16 12.84 -5.77
C HIS A 58 0.36 12.40 -4.53
N LEU A 59 0.69 11.26 -3.92
CA LEU A 59 0.02 10.77 -2.71
C LEU A 59 0.15 11.77 -1.55
N ARG A 60 1.30 12.45 -1.43
CA ARG A 60 1.50 13.52 -0.45
C ARG A 60 0.64 14.76 -0.72
N SER A 61 0.30 15.07 -1.97
CA SER A 61 -0.62 16.19 -2.26
C SER A 61 -2.04 15.84 -1.82
N ILE A 62 -2.51 14.62 -2.11
CA ILE A 62 -3.83 14.12 -1.68
C ILE A 62 -4.00 14.24 -0.15
N LEU A 63 -2.96 13.86 0.62
CA LEU A 63 -2.99 13.98 2.09
C LEU A 63 -3.01 15.41 2.61
N LYS A 64 -2.49 16.38 1.84
CA LYS A 64 -2.52 17.81 2.21
C LYS A 64 -3.90 18.41 1.92
N ASP A 65 -4.50 18.01 0.81
CA ASP A 65 -5.81 18.52 0.39
C ASP A 65 -6.93 17.97 1.27
N GLY A 66 -6.86 16.70 1.67
CA GLY A 66 -7.81 16.07 2.61
C GLY A 66 -7.69 16.52 4.07
N LYS A 67 -6.83 17.50 4.39
CA LYS A 67 -6.71 18.13 5.73
C LYS A 67 -7.38 19.51 5.79
N LYS A 68 -8.06 19.96 4.74
CA LYS A 68 -8.69 21.28 4.66
C LYS A 68 -10.10 21.37 5.25
N ASP A 69 -10.60 20.29 5.85
CA ASP A 69 -11.91 20.24 6.53
C ASP A 69 -11.76 20.20 8.05
#